data_AF-A0A3D2N0X6-F1
#
_entry.id   AF-A0A3D2N0X6-F1
#
_cell.length_a   1.000
_cell.length_b   1.000
_cell.length_c   1.000
_cell.angle_alpha   90.00
_cell.angle_beta   90.00
_cell.angle_gamma   90.00
#
_symmetry.space_group_name_H-M   'P 1'
#
loop_
_entity.id
_entity.type
_entity.pdbx_description
1 polymer ?
#
loop_
_entity_poly.entity_id
_entity_poly.type
_entity_poly.pdbx_seq_one_letter_code
_entity_poly.pdbx_strand_id
1 'polypeptide(L)'
;MTQKHTSATDASTPINVVLVTLDNHVNGAIVRAEKRLVHDLPGIHFRSFAATEWEGDEKSLIECREAIAEGDIIIVTMLFMEPHINAVSDALAARRDHCDALICCMSAPEVMQYTRMGRFTMDSEPSGPIALLKRLRGTPKDGKP
;
A
#
# COMPACT_ATOMS: atom_id res chain seq x y z
N MET A 1 0.83 14.73 -23.65
CA MET A 1 1.30 15.82 -22.76
C MET A 1 2.04 15.17 -21.62
N THR A 2 3.32 15.51 -21.42
CA THR A 2 4.14 14.96 -20.33
C THR A 2 3.60 15.46 -19.00
N GLN A 3 3.14 14.55 -18.14
CA GLN A 3 2.63 14.86 -16.80
C GLN A 3 3.72 15.63 -16.04
N LYS A 4 3.40 16.86 -15.60
CA LYS A 4 4.30 17.67 -14.78
C LYS A 4 4.34 17.07 -13.39
N HIS A 5 5.34 16.24 -13.10
CA HIS A 5 5.58 15.73 -11.76
C HIS A 5 6.17 16.86 -10.93
N THR A 6 5.45 17.27 -9.88
CA THR A 6 5.77 18.34 -8.92
C THR A 6 5.64 19.79 -9.44
N SER A 7 4.43 20.36 -9.28
CA SER A 7 4.25 21.81 -9.13
C SER A 7 4.69 22.23 -7.71
N ALA A 8 5.03 23.51 -7.53
CA ALA A 8 5.28 24.06 -6.19
C ALA A 8 4.10 23.75 -5.25
N THR A 9 4.39 23.26 -4.05
CA THR A 9 3.40 22.96 -3.02
C THR A 9 2.64 24.22 -2.67
N ASP A 10 1.36 24.27 -3.03
CA ASP A 10 0.45 25.21 -2.39
C ASP A 10 0.19 24.64 -0.99
N ALA A 11 0.29 25.47 0.06
CA ALA A 11 0.17 25.01 1.45
C ALA A 11 -1.21 24.40 1.79
N SER A 12 -2.13 24.40 0.82
CA SER A 12 -3.51 23.98 0.92
C SER A 12 -3.85 22.70 0.13
N THR A 13 -2.93 22.06 -0.60
CA THR A 13 -3.26 20.82 -1.34
C THR A 13 -3.54 19.69 -0.35
N PRO A 14 -4.76 19.12 -0.29
CA PRO A 14 -5.06 17.99 0.58
C PRO A 14 -4.30 16.74 0.13
N ILE A 15 -3.73 16.00 1.08
CA ILE A 15 -3.03 14.73 0.83
C ILE A 15 -3.60 13.67 1.76
N ASN A 16 -4.25 12.65 1.20
CA ASN A 16 -4.84 11.55 1.93
C ASN A 16 -3.83 10.41 2.11
N VAL A 17 -3.40 10.19 3.35
CA VAL A 17 -2.51 9.09 3.73
C VAL A 17 -3.31 8.03 4.48
N VAL A 18 -3.26 6.79 4.00
CA VAL A 18 -4.01 5.66 4.57
C VAL A 18 -3.06 4.57 5.01
N LEU A 19 -3.19 4.13 6.25
CA LEU A 19 -2.46 3.00 6.79
C LEU A 19 -3.44 1.85 7.08
N VAL A 20 -3.19 0.69 6.50
CA VAL A 20 -3.88 -0.56 6.80
C VAL A 20 -2.88 -1.51 7.44
N THR A 21 -3.18 -1.98 8.64
CA THR A 21 -2.32 -2.87 9.41
C THR A 21 -3.11 -4.06 9.96
N LEU A 22 -2.42 -5.09 10.44
CA LEU A 22 -3.08 -6.22 11.10
C LEU A 22 -3.85 -5.78 12.35
N ASP A 23 -3.16 -5.07 13.23
CA ASP A 23 -3.63 -4.77 14.59
C ASP A 23 -3.14 -3.41 15.10
N ASN A 24 -3.56 -3.07 16.31
CA ASN A 24 -3.26 -1.79 16.96
C ASN A 24 -1.95 -1.76 17.77
N HIS A 25 -1.08 -2.78 17.73
CA HIS A 25 0.17 -2.76 18.51
C HIS A 25 1.09 -1.61 18.10
N VAL A 26 1.03 -1.20 16.84
CA VAL A 26 1.79 -0.08 16.28
C VAL A 26 1.11 1.29 16.50
N ASN A 27 -0.10 1.33 17.05
CA ASN A 27 -0.92 2.56 17.13
C ASN A 27 -0.22 3.68 17.91
N GLY A 28 0.50 3.35 19.00
CA GLY A 28 1.25 4.36 19.76
C GLY A 28 2.33 5.07 18.92
N ALA A 29 2.99 4.36 18.00
CA ALA A 29 3.95 4.97 17.08
C ALA A 29 3.25 5.77 15.98
N ILE A 30 2.13 5.24 15.46
CA ILE A 30 1.31 5.88 14.43
C ILE A 30 0.78 7.23 14.91
N VAL A 31 0.15 7.31 16.08
CA VAL A 31 -0.38 8.56 16.64
C VAL A 31 0.70 9.63 16.81
N ARG A 32 1.94 9.23 17.16
CA ARG A 32 3.06 10.18 17.24
C ARG A 32 3.52 10.65 15.86
N ALA A 33 3.60 9.73 14.90
CA ALA A 33 3.97 10.05 13.53
C ALA A 33 2.93 10.97 12.88
N GLU A 34 1.64 10.69 13.05
CA GLU A 34 0.52 11.51 12.59
C GLU A 34 0.62 12.94 13.13
N LYS A 35 0.77 13.12 14.45
CA LYS A 35 0.90 14.46 15.06
C LYS A 35 2.06 15.25 14.48
N ARG A 36 3.20 14.59 14.25
CA ARG A 36 4.38 15.20 13.63
C ARG A 36 4.10 15.57 12.18
N LEU A 37 3.47 14.67 11.45
CA LEU A 37 3.19 14.79 10.03
C LEU A 37 2.20 15.92 9.74
N VAL A 38 1.12 16.03 10.51
CA VAL A 38 0.12 17.11 10.39
C VAL A 38 0.70 18.47 10.79
N HIS A 39 1.62 18.50 11.77
CA HIS A 39 2.34 19.73 12.11
C HIS A 39 3.24 20.23 10.96
N ASP A 40 4.00 19.31 10.34
CA ASP A 40 4.96 19.66 9.29
C ASP A 40 4.26 19.88 7.93
N LEU A 41 3.10 19.26 7.71
CA LEU A 41 2.30 19.32 6.47
C LEU A 41 0.81 19.46 6.82
N PRO A 42 0.29 20.69 7.02
CA PRO A 42 -1.09 20.93 7.46
C PRO A 42 -2.19 20.40 6.53
N GLY A 43 -1.87 20.17 5.25
CA GLY A 43 -2.78 19.57 4.27
C GLY A 43 -2.89 18.05 4.34
N ILE A 44 -2.18 17.37 5.26
CA ILE A 44 -2.26 15.92 5.39
C ILE A 44 -3.50 15.50 6.19
N HIS A 45 -4.25 14.58 5.60
CA HIS A 45 -5.29 13.81 6.24
C HIS A 45 -4.81 12.38 6.42
N PHE A 46 -4.56 11.97 7.66
CA PHE A 46 -4.07 10.63 7.97
C PHE A 46 -5.21 9.77 8.53
N ARG A 47 -5.37 8.55 8.02
CA ARG A 47 -6.32 7.55 8.55
C ARG A 47 -5.61 6.21 8.73
N SER A 48 -5.89 5.51 9.83
CA SER A 48 -5.33 4.19 10.11
C SER A 48 -6.44 3.19 10.45
N PHE A 49 -6.33 1.98 9.91
CA PHE A 49 -7.29 0.90 10.08
C PHE A 49 -6.57 -0.39 10.49
N ALA A 50 -7.09 -1.06 11.52
CA ALA A 50 -6.61 -2.36 11.98
C ALA A 50 -7.55 -3.47 11.51
N ALA A 51 -7.01 -4.44 10.78
CA ALA A 51 -7.78 -5.53 10.20
C ALA A 51 -8.54 -6.37 11.24
N THR A 52 -7.97 -6.52 12.44
CA THR A 52 -8.61 -7.21 13.57
C THR A 52 -9.94 -6.60 14.03
N GLU A 53 -10.25 -5.36 13.63
CA GLU A 53 -11.50 -4.71 14.00
C GLU A 53 -12.68 -5.12 13.10
N TRP A 54 -12.43 -5.61 11.89
CA TRP A 54 -13.47 -5.81 10.87
C TRP A 54 -14.48 -6.91 11.22
N GLU A 55 -14.09 -7.92 11.99
CA GLU A 55 -15.01 -8.99 12.43
C GLU A 55 -16.04 -8.48 13.46
N GLY A 56 -15.66 -7.48 14.26
CA GLY A 56 -16.51 -6.89 15.30
C GLY A 56 -17.20 -5.59 14.88
N ASP A 57 -16.75 -4.98 13.78
CA ASP A 57 -17.21 -3.69 13.29
C ASP A 57 -17.18 -3.61 11.76
N GLU A 58 -18.32 -3.94 11.13
CA GLU A 58 -18.50 -3.82 9.68
C GLU A 58 -18.29 -2.38 9.18
N LYS A 59 -18.55 -1.38 10.03
CA LYS A 59 -18.35 0.03 9.69
C LYS A 59 -16.87 0.35 9.50
N SER A 60 -15.99 -0.20 10.35
CA SER A 60 -14.53 -0.04 10.22
C SER A 60 -14.02 -0.57 8.87
N LEU A 61 -14.57 -1.70 8.39
CA LEU A 61 -14.22 -2.21 7.06
C LEU A 61 -14.73 -1.31 5.92
N ILE A 62 -15.95 -0.79 6.02
CA ILE A 62 -16.51 0.14 5.03
C ILE A 62 -15.64 1.41 4.96
N GLU A 63 -15.35 2.03 6.10
CA GLU A 63 -14.52 3.23 6.19
C GLU A 63 -13.10 2.98 5.68
N CYS A 64 -12.53 1.80 5.93
CA CYS A 64 -11.24 1.38 5.40
C CYS A 64 -11.25 1.34 3.87
N ARG A 65 -12.28 0.73 3.26
CA ARG A 65 -12.43 0.66 1.80
C ARG A 65 -12.63 2.04 1.18
N GLU A 66 -13.43 2.90 1.80
CA GLU A 66 -13.62 4.30 1.37
C GLU A 66 -12.31 5.08 1.46
N ALA A 67 -11.57 4.92 2.56
CA ALA A 67 -10.26 5.54 2.71
C ALA A 67 -9.28 5.07 1.64
N ILE A 68 -9.21 3.76 1.36
CA ILE A 68 -8.41 3.23 0.26
C ILE A 68 -8.83 3.88 -1.06
N ALA A 69 -10.13 3.94 -1.37
CA ALA A 69 -10.62 4.52 -2.63
C ALA A 69 -10.22 5.99 -2.84
N GLU A 70 -10.02 6.75 -1.75
CA GLU A 70 -9.63 8.16 -1.75
C GLU A 70 -8.14 8.41 -1.50
N GLY A 71 -7.38 7.38 -1.10
CA GLY A 71 -6.00 7.53 -0.61
C GLY A 71 -5.00 7.89 -1.70
N ASP A 72 -4.21 8.94 -1.49
CA ASP A 72 -3.13 9.35 -2.39
C ASP A 72 -1.85 8.56 -2.12
N ILE A 73 -1.59 8.28 -0.83
CA ILE A 73 -0.51 7.41 -0.37
C ILE A 73 -1.13 6.34 0.54
N ILE A 74 -1.01 5.08 0.14
CA ILE A 74 -1.58 3.94 0.85
C ILE A 74 -0.45 3.04 1.32
N ILE A 75 -0.45 2.71 2.61
CA ILE A 75 0.52 1.83 3.25
C ILE A 75 -0.24 0.63 3.78
N VAL A 76 0.13 -0.57 3.33
CA VAL A 76 -0.43 -1.83 3.82
C VAL A 76 0.69 -2.64 4.46
N THR A 77 0.55 -2.98 5.73
CA THR A 77 1.55 -3.76 6.44
C THR A 77 0.98 -4.86 7.30
N MET A 78 1.73 -5.94 7.49
CA MET A 78 1.37 -7.07 8.35
C MET A 78 0.07 -7.80 7.92
N LEU A 79 -0.39 -7.62 6.68
CA LEU A 79 -1.63 -8.23 6.19
C LEU A 79 -1.34 -9.66 5.68
N PHE A 80 -1.60 -10.66 6.52
CA PHE A 80 -1.26 -12.07 6.24
C PHE A 80 -2.46 -13.03 6.20
N MET A 81 -3.57 -12.66 6.84
CA MET A 81 -4.73 -13.55 6.97
C MET A 81 -5.65 -13.42 5.75
N GLU A 82 -5.98 -14.55 5.13
CA GLU A 82 -6.82 -14.61 3.92
C GLU A 82 -8.17 -13.87 4.06
N PRO A 83 -8.92 -13.97 5.18
CA PRO A 83 -10.14 -13.16 5.36
C PRO A 83 -9.87 -11.66 5.30
N HIS A 84 -8.79 -11.19 5.93
CA HIS A 84 -8.41 -9.78 5.91
C HIS A 84 -7.93 -9.34 4.52
N ILE A 85 -7.18 -10.17 3.82
CA ILE A 85 -6.73 -9.88 2.46
C ILE A 85 -7.95 -9.73 1.54
N ASN A 86 -8.83 -10.73 1.51
CA ASN A 86 -10.04 -10.73 0.69
C ASN A 86 -10.96 -9.55 0.99
N ALA A 87 -10.99 -9.08 2.24
CA ALA A 87 -11.79 -7.93 2.63
C ALA A 87 -11.37 -6.63 1.93
N VAL A 88 -10.12 -6.46 1.52
CA VAL A 88 -9.61 -5.19 0.93
C VAL A 88 -8.98 -5.33 -0.45
N SER A 89 -8.72 -6.55 -0.95
CA SER A 89 -8.06 -6.79 -2.24
C SER A 89 -8.70 -6.03 -3.41
N ASP A 90 -10.03 -6.02 -3.51
CA ASP A 90 -10.74 -5.31 -4.59
C ASP A 90 -10.52 -3.79 -4.51
N ALA A 91 -10.53 -3.22 -3.31
CA ALA A 91 -10.28 -1.79 -3.09
C ALA A 91 -8.83 -1.42 -3.43
N LEU A 92 -7.87 -2.25 -3.01
CA LEU A 92 -6.45 -2.05 -3.32
C LEU A 92 -6.20 -2.14 -4.83
N ALA A 93 -6.75 -3.16 -5.50
CA ALA A 93 -6.64 -3.36 -6.93
C ALA A 93 -7.23 -2.17 -7.71
N ALA A 94 -8.43 -1.72 -7.32
CA ALA A 94 -9.10 -0.59 -7.95
C ALA A 94 -8.33 0.72 -7.78
N ARG A 95 -7.65 0.93 -6.65
CA ARG A 95 -6.94 2.19 -6.37
C ARG A 95 -5.52 2.24 -6.88
N ARG A 96 -4.83 1.09 -7.00
CA ARG A 96 -3.39 0.99 -7.28
C ARG A 96 -2.86 1.94 -8.37
N ASP A 97 -3.57 2.03 -9.49
CA ASP A 97 -3.12 2.83 -10.64
C ASP A 97 -3.53 4.31 -10.58
N HIS A 98 -4.35 4.68 -9.59
CA HIS A 98 -4.93 6.01 -9.40
C HIS A 98 -4.41 6.77 -8.18
N CYS A 99 -3.53 6.16 -7.37
CA CYS A 99 -2.81 6.81 -6.28
C CYS A 99 -1.35 7.12 -6.66
N ASP A 100 -0.70 8.00 -5.90
CA ASP A 100 0.72 8.34 -6.07
C ASP A 100 1.63 7.19 -5.62
N ALA A 101 1.25 6.54 -4.52
CA ALA A 101 1.96 5.38 -3.99
C ALA A 101 1.01 4.41 -3.28
N LEU A 102 1.13 3.12 -3.63
CA LEU A 102 0.60 2.01 -2.84
C LEU A 102 1.80 1.18 -2.39
N ILE A 103 2.03 1.11 -1.08
CA ILE A 103 3.20 0.49 -0.47
C ILE A 103 2.73 -0.70 0.34
N CYS A 104 3.00 -1.91 -0.12
CA CYS A 104 2.80 -3.11 0.68
C CYS A 104 4.15 -3.55 1.25
N CYS A 105 4.25 -3.71 2.56
CA CYS A 105 5.47 -4.14 3.21
C CYS A 105 5.18 -5.10 4.37
N MET A 106 6.02 -6.13 4.53
CA MET A 106 5.81 -7.15 5.57
C MET A 106 4.39 -7.75 5.51
N SER A 107 3.88 -8.06 4.31
CA SER A 107 2.55 -8.64 4.09
C SER A 107 2.64 -9.90 3.22
N ALA A 108 1.55 -10.64 3.06
CA ALA A 108 1.52 -11.84 2.20
C ALA A 108 1.87 -11.51 0.74
N PRO A 109 2.45 -12.44 -0.04
CA PRO A 109 2.83 -12.21 -1.45
C PRO A 109 1.69 -11.64 -2.32
N GLU A 110 0.46 -12.11 -2.08
CA GLU A 110 -0.76 -11.67 -2.78
C GLU A 110 -1.15 -10.22 -2.48
N VAL A 111 -0.69 -9.67 -1.36
CA VAL A 111 -0.81 -8.24 -1.04
C VAL A 111 0.39 -7.48 -1.62
N MET A 112 1.60 -8.05 -1.51
CA MET A 112 2.84 -7.42 -1.96
C MET A 112 2.80 -6.98 -3.42
N GLN A 113 2.13 -7.75 -4.30
CA GLN A 113 1.96 -7.44 -5.73
C GLN A 113 1.27 -6.09 -6.00
N TYR A 114 0.46 -5.58 -5.07
CA TYR A 114 -0.20 -4.28 -5.24
C TYR A 114 0.77 -3.11 -5.15
N THR A 115 2.00 -3.32 -4.68
CA THR A 115 2.98 -2.24 -4.51
C THR A 115 3.27 -1.53 -5.84
N ARG A 116 3.08 -0.20 -5.85
CA ARG A 116 3.40 0.69 -6.97
C ARG A 116 3.83 2.05 -6.42
N MET A 117 4.98 2.54 -6.90
CA MET A 117 5.50 3.88 -6.58
C MET A 117 6.16 4.46 -7.83
N GLY A 118 5.44 5.36 -8.52
CA GLY A 118 5.88 5.85 -9.82
C GLY A 118 6.09 4.71 -10.82
N ARG A 119 7.33 4.50 -11.26
CA ARG A 119 7.70 3.41 -12.21
C ARG A 119 8.06 2.10 -11.52
N PHE A 120 8.24 2.11 -10.20
CA PHE A 120 8.53 0.91 -9.43
C PHE A 120 7.25 0.14 -9.16
N THR A 121 7.27 -1.18 -9.38
CA THR A 121 6.16 -2.06 -9.00
C THR A 121 6.63 -3.48 -8.72
N MET A 122 5.95 -4.16 -7.80
CA MET A 122 6.27 -5.53 -7.37
C MET A 122 5.57 -6.63 -8.19
N ASP A 123 4.60 -6.29 -9.04
CA ASP A 123 3.98 -7.24 -9.99
C ASP A 123 4.84 -7.49 -11.24
N SER A 124 5.91 -6.71 -11.41
CA SER A 124 6.74 -6.79 -12.60
C SER A 124 7.65 -8.02 -12.54
N GLU A 125 7.39 -9.00 -13.40
CA GLU A 125 8.40 -9.98 -13.77
C GLU A 125 9.69 -9.23 -14.16
N PRO A 126 10.88 -9.80 -13.87
CA PRO A 126 12.13 -9.23 -14.35
C PRO A 126 11.99 -9.05 -15.85
N SER A 127 11.98 -7.81 -16.34
CA SER A 127 11.74 -7.50 -17.75
C SER A 127 13.04 -7.04 -18.42
N GLY A 128 13.06 -7.06 -19.75
CA GLY A 128 14.22 -6.62 -20.53
C GLY A 128 15.43 -7.58 -20.44
N PRO A 129 16.67 -7.08 -20.54
CA PRO A 129 17.87 -7.91 -20.58
C PRO A 129 18.03 -8.82 -19.36
N ILE A 130 17.54 -8.41 -18.20
CA ILE A 130 17.58 -9.22 -16.96
C ILE A 130 16.65 -10.43 -17.06
N ALA A 131 15.48 -10.30 -17.69
CA ALA A 131 14.59 -11.41 -18.00
C ALA A 131 15.30 -12.46 -18.86
N LEU A 132 15.96 -11.96 -19.92
CA LEU A 132 16.69 -12.78 -20.87
C LEU A 132 17.87 -13.49 -20.19
N LEU A 133 18.63 -12.78 -19.36
CA LEU A 133 19.73 -13.35 -18.58
C LEU A 133 19.23 -14.40 -17.58
N LYS A 134 18.09 -14.18 -16.91
CA LYS A 134 17.48 -15.20 -16.03
C LYS A 134 17.05 -16.46 -16.80
N ARG A 135 16.48 -16.30 -18.01
CA ARG A 135 16.12 -17.44 -18.87
C ARG A 135 17.37 -18.18 -19.38
N LEU A 136 18.44 -17.46 -19.70
CA LEU A 136 19.72 -18.04 -20.13
C LEU A 136 20.48 -18.73 -18.99
N ARG A 137 20.28 -18.32 -17.73
CA ARG A 137 20.94 -18.92 -16.56
C ARG A 137 20.51 -20.37 -16.29
N GLY A 138 19.40 -20.83 -16.90
CA GLY A 138 18.88 -22.18 -16.76
C GLY A 138 18.22 -22.43 -15.40
N THR A 139 17.13 -23.19 -15.38
CA THR A 139 16.53 -23.68 -14.13
C THR A 139 17.44 -24.74 -13.51
N PRO A 140 17.80 -24.64 -12.22
CA PRO A 140 18.43 -25.76 -11.52
C PRO A 140 17.50 -26.97 -11.62
N LYS A 141 17.99 -28.09 -12.15
CA LYS A 141 17.25 -29.36 -12.10
C LYS A 141 17.05 -29.74 -10.63
N ASP A 142 15.82 -30.11 -10.30
CA ASP A 142 15.35 -30.58 -9.01
C ASP A 142 16.43 -31.34 -8.22
N GLY A 143 16.97 -30.69 -7.20
CA GLY A 143 17.53 -31.39 -6.05
C GLY A 143 16.38 -31.69 -5.10
N LYS A 144 15.71 -32.83 -5.29
CA LYS A 144 15.03 -33.48 -4.16
C LYS A 144 16.08 -33.77 -3.08
N PRO A 145 15.72 -33.74 -1.78
CA PRO A 145 16.66 -34.05 -0.71
C PRO A 145 17.32 -35.42 -0.90
#